data_AF-A0A952VI50-F1
#
_entry.id   AF-A0A952VI50-F1
#
_cell.length_a   1.000
_cell.length_b   1.000
_cell.length_c   1.000
_cell.angle_alpha   90.00
_cell.angle_beta   90.00
_cell.angle_gamma   90.00
#
_symmetry.space_group_name_H-M   'P 1'
#
loop_
_entity.id
_entity.type
_entity.pdbx_description
1 polymer ?
#
loop_
_entity_poly.entity_id
_entity_poly.type
_entity_poly.pdbx_seq_one_letter_code
_entity_poly.pdbx_strand_id
1 'polypeptide(L)'
;MVLQVHLSRNPLSCALCNLEIPPERVGFDQALAETLAAWRDFYNAFYYLWLDSGEFEEWAAAQLRDVSSPVNVRGLKLTRQLTAWRPCYLWWFQDEAGPDWTPDTHCPQCSRALELRFSGMRPNGGSLSVCETCLIAIAT
;
A
#
# COMPACT_ATOMS: atom_id res chain seq x y z
N MET A 1 -9.69 -4.95 0.67
CA MET A 1 -9.26 -3.87 -0.25
C MET A 1 -7.82 -3.54 0.07
N VAL A 2 -7.10 -2.91 -0.84
CA VAL A 2 -5.74 -2.44 -0.62
C VAL A 2 -5.67 -0.97 -0.97
N LEU A 3 -5.11 -0.17 -0.07
CA LEU A 3 -4.71 1.20 -0.30
C LEU A 3 -3.33 1.16 -0.97
N GLN A 4 -3.31 1.32 -2.29
CA GLN A 4 -2.11 1.27 -3.13
C GLN A 4 -2.23 2.28 -4.26
N VAL A 5 -1.12 2.89 -4.64
CA VAL A 5 -1.13 3.93 -5.65
C VAL A 5 -1.24 3.33 -7.05
N HIS A 6 -2.05 3.99 -7.88
CA HIS A 6 -2.18 3.75 -9.31
C HIS A 6 -1.96 5.05 -10.09
N LEU A 7 -2.10 4.95 -11.42
CA LEU A 7 -2.11 6.12 -12.30
C LEU A 7 -3.32 7.03 -12.05
N SER A 8 -4.45 6.50 -11.58
CA SER A 8 -5.61 7.32 -11.24
C SER A 8 -5.44 8.08 -9.91
N ARG A 9 -6.38 9.00 -9.63
CA ARG A 9 -6.45 9.70 -8.34
C ARG A 9 -7.00 8.82 -7.21
N ASN A 10 -7.54 7.65 -7.53
CA ASN A 10 -8.13 6.74 -6.56
C ASN A 10 -7.14 5.64 -6.19
N PRO A 11 -6.60 5.63 -4.96
CA PRO A 11 -5.63 4.63 -4.54
C PRO A 11 -6.26 3.34 -4.00
N LEU A 12 -7.53 3.05 -4.29
CA LEU A 12 -8.21 1.87 -3.76
C LEU A 12 -8.24 0.73 -4.76
N SER A 13 -7.86 -0.45 -4.29
CA SER A 13 -7.78 -1.66 -5.12
C SER A 13 -8.45 -2.86 -4.50
N CYS A 14 -8.94 -3.74 -5.37
CA CYS A 14 -9.39 -5.05 -4.97
C CYS A 14 -8.20 -5.91 -4.54
N ALA A 15 -8.27 -6.46 -3.33
CA ALA A 15 -7.21 -7.34 -2.83
C ALA A 15 -7.09 -8.63 -3.68
N LEU A 16 -8.20 -9.07 -4.28
CA LEU A 16 -8.28 -10.29 -5.08
C LEU A 16 -7.79 -10.11 -6.53
N CYS A 17 -8.32 -9.12 -7.25
CA CYS A 17 -8.05 -8.95 -8.69
C CYS A 17 -7.15 -7.75 -9.03
N ASN A 18 -6.69 -6.99 -8.02
CA ASN A 18 -5.84 -5.81 -8.18
C ASN A 18 -6.44 -4.63 -8.97
N LEU A 19 -7.70 -4.73 -9.41
CA LEU A 19 -8.39 -3.66 -10.12
C LEU A 19 -8.80 -2.53 -9.18
N GLU A 20 -8.81 -1.30 -9.69
CA GLU A 20 -9.28 -0.13 -8.96
C GLU A 20 -10.75 -0.28 -8.52
N ILE A 21 -11.04 0.15 -7.29
CA ILE A 21 -12.40 0.17 -6.73
C ILE A 21 -12.89 1.61 -6.71
N PRO A 22 -13.89 1.98 -7.53
CA PRO A 22 -14.52 3.30 -7.47
C PRO A 22 -14.99 3.65 -6.04
N PRO A 23 -14.67 4.85 -5.52
CA PRO A 23 -15.10 5.31 -4.18
C PRO A 23 -16.60 5.12 -3.91
N GLU A 24 -17.43 5.38 -4.93
CA GLU A 24 -18.89 5.31 -4.86
C GLU A 24 -19.38 3.88 -4.57
N ARG A 25 -18.59 2.86 -4.94
CA ARG A 25 -18.90 1.45 -4.65
C ARG A 25 -18.55 1.04 -3.22
N VAL A 26 -17.72 1.82 -2.53
CA VAL A 26 -17.38 1.60 -1.11
C VAL A 26 -18.38 2.33 -0.21
N GLY A 27 -18.82 3.53 -0.60
CA GLY A 27 -19.87 4.28 0.08
C GLY A 27 -19.38 5.19 1.22
N PHE A 28 -18.13 5.67 1.15
CA PHE A 28 -17.65 6.73 2.03
C PHE A 28 -17.91 8.12 1.44
N ASP A 29 -17.77 9.16 2.28
CA ASP A 29 -18.06 10.54 1.89
C ASP A 29 -16.95 11.16 1.01
N GLN A 30 -17.28 12.31 0.41
CA GLN A 30 -16.36 13.05 -0.45
C GLN A 30 -15.10 13.51 0.30
N ALA A 31 -15.22 13.86 1.58
CA ALA A 31 -14.08 14.33 2.38
C ALA A 31 -13.02 13.23 2.57
N LEU A 32 -13.44 11.99 2.80
CA LEU A 32 -12.52 10.85 2.84
C LEU A 32 -11.92 10.59 1.45
N ALA A 33 -12.73 10.68 0.38
CA ALA A 33 -12.23 10.53 -0.99
C ALA A 33 -11.10 11.53 -1.32
N GLU A 34 -11.28 12.79 -0.97
CA GLU A 34 -10.26 13.84 -1.15
C GLU A 34 -9.01 13.58 -0.31
N THR A 35 -9.17 13.08 0.91
CA THR A 35 -8.04 12.71 1.78
C THR A 35 -7.23 11.54 1.20
N LEU A 36 -7.89 10.55 0.60
CA LEU A 36 -7.22 9.43 -0.09
C LEU A 36 -6.43 9.93 -1.31
N ALA A 37 -7.02 10.80 -2.12
CA ALA A 37 -6.36 11.40 -3.27
C ALA A 37 -5.12 12.23 -2.84
N ALA A 38 -5.25 13.04 -1.79
CA ALA A 38 -4.14 13.82 -1.25
C ALA A 38 -3.01 12.92 -0.70
N TRP A 39 -3.35 11.82 -0.03
CA TRP A 39 -2.36 10.84 0.40
C TRP A 39 -1.65 10.18 -0.79
N ARG A 40 -2.38 9.83 -1.85
CA ARG A 40 -1.79 9.29 -3.10
C ARG A 40 -0.77 10.26 -3.70
N ASP A 41 -1.10 11.54 -3.78
CA ASP A 41 -0.18 12.55 -4.33
C ASP A 41 1.05 12.71 -3.43
N PHE A 42 0.86 12.68 -2.11
CA PHE A 42 1.96 12.71 -1.15
C PHE A 42 2.86 11.48 -1.25
N TYR A 43 2.31 10.27 -1.39
CA TYR A 43 3.07 9.05 -1.61
C TYR A 43 3.89 9.12 -2.90
N ASN A 44 3.27 9.61 -3.99
CA ASN A 44 3.95 9.71 -5.27
C ASN A 44 5.13 10.68 -5.29
N ALA A 45 5.12 11.71 -4.45
CA ALA A 45 6.29 12.58 -4.31
C ALA A 45 7.54 11.77 -3.90
N PHE A 46 7.41 10.81 -2.99
CA PHE A 46 8.51 9.90 -2.62
C PHE A 46 8.75 8.86 -3.70
N TYR A 47 7.69 8.24 -4.24
CA TYR A 47 7.84 7.19 -5.25
C TYR A 47 8.58 7.68 -6.50
N TYR A 48 8.26 8.88 -6.99
CA TYR A 48 8.95 9.45 -8.15
C TYR A 48 10.40 9.86 -7.84
N LEU A 49 10.70 10.31 -6.62
CA LEU A 49 12.08 10.52 -6.20
C LEU A 49 12.84 9.20 -6.08
N TRP A 50 12.20 8.12 -5.67
CA TRP A 50 12.82 6.82 -5.63
C TRP A 50 13.13 6.24 -7.03
N LEU A 51 12.28 6.50 -8.02
CA LEU A 51 12.31 5.77 -9.28
C LEU A 51 13.53 6.07 -10.18
N ASP A 52 13.94 7.33 -10.31
CA ASP A 52 15.02 7.75 -11.24
C ASP A 52 15.49 9.19 -10.94
N SER A 53 15.70 9.52 -9.67
CA SER A 53 16.17 10.87 -9.28
C SER A 53 17.68 10.97 -9.08
N GLY A 54 18.39 9.84 -9.11
CA GLY A 54 19.79 9.75 -8.70
C GLY A 54 19.98 10.06 -7.22
N GLU A 55 20.18 11.34 -6.88
CA GLU A 55 20.63 11.77 -5.55
C GLU A 55 19.59 11.58 -4.43
N PHE A 56 18.30 11.48 -4.76
CA PHE A 56 17.23 11.31 -3.77
C PHE A 56 16.67 9.89 -3.68
N GLU A 57 17.18 8.95 -4.47
CA GLU A 57 16.59 7.61 -4.58
C GLU A 57 16.65 6.85 -3.24
N GLU A 58 17.83 6.80 -2.62
CA GLU A 58 18.03 6.12 -1.34
C GLU A 58 17.22 6.79 -0.21
N TRP A 59 17.21 8.13 -0.20
CA TRP A 59 16.44 8.89 0.79
C TRP A 59 14.94 8.60 0.66
N ALA A 60 14.41 8.61 -0.56
CA ALA A 60 13.00 8.36 -0.82
C ALA A 60 12.62 6.92 -0.50
N ALA A 61 13.46 5.93 -0.86
CA ALA A 61 13.29 4.54 -0.46
C ALA A 61 13.23 4.39 1.07
N ALA A 62 14.11 5.09 1.80
CA ALA A 62 14.10 5.07 3.26
C ALA A 62 12.79 5.62 3.83
N GLN A 63 12.23 6.69 3.25
CA GLN A 63 10.92 7.21 3.65
C GLN A 63 9.79 6.20 3.38
N LEU A 64 9.83 5.48 2.25
CA LEU A 64 8.81 4.50 1.89
C LEU A 64 8.90 3.21 2.73
N ARG A 65 10.10 2.82 3.20
CA ARG A 65 10.33 1.63 4.05
C ARG A 65 10.18 1.91 5.54
N ASP A 66 10.28 3.15 5.99
CA ASP A 66 10.18 3.49 7.42
C ASP A 66 8.72 3.56 7.88
N VAL A 67 8.36 2.72 8.85
CA VAL A 67 7.03 2.68 9.45
C VAL A 67 6.63 3.96 10.18
N SER A 68 7.61 4.71 10.66
CA SER A 68 7.41 5.98 11.35
C SER A 68 7.35 7.18 10.39
N SER A 69 7.60 6.97 9.10
CA SER A 69 7.59 8.05 8.12
C SER A 69 6.19 8.67 7.97
N PRO A 70 6.10 9.97 7.65
CA PRO A 70 4.81 10.63 7.48
C PRO A 70 3.91 9.97 6.43
N VAL A 71 4.46 9.39 5.36
CA VAL A 71 3.69 8.75 4.29
C VAL A 71 3.01 7.47 4.78
N ASN A 72 3.72 6.64 5.54
CA ASN A 72 3.21 5.39 6.08
C ASN A 72 2.27 5.61 7.26
N VAL A 73 2.59 6.55 8.16
CA VAL A 73 1.69 6.93 9.28
C VAL A 73 0.34 7.42 8.76
N ARG A 74 0.34 8.28 7.72
CA ARG A 74 -0.90 8.76 7.09
C ARG A 74 -1.65 7.63 6.38
N GLY A 75 -0.95 6.78 5.63
CA GLY A 75 -1.54 5.64 4.93
C GLY A 75 -2.22 4.67 5.90
N LEU A 76 -1.53 4.26 6.97
CA LEU A 76 -2.08 3.38 8.00
C LEU A 76 -3.28 4.00 8.73
N LYS A 77 -3.26 5.32 8.97
CA LYS A 77 -4.43 6.02 9.53
C LYS A 77 -5.63 5.91 8.60
N LEU A 78 -5.45 6.13 7.30
CA LEU A 78 -6.53 6.00 6.31
C LEU A 78 -7.05 4.57 6.19
N THR A 79 -6.15 3.59 6.18
CA THR A 79 -6.51 2.17 6.17
C THR A 79 -7.40 1.79 7.36
N ARG A 80 -7.08 2.27 8.57
CA ARG A 80 -7.93 2.07 9.76
C ARG A 80 -9.31 2.69 9.60
N GLN A 81 -9.40 3.88 9.02
CA GLN A 81 -10.69 4.53 8.74
C GLN A 81 -11.49 3.69 7.73
N LEU A 82 -10.90 3.35 6.58
CA LEU A 82 -11.54 2.57 5.52
C LEU A 82 -12.04 1.20 5.99
N THR A 83 -11.37 0.60 6.98
CA THR A 83 -11.75 -0.69 7.55
C THR A 83 -13.14 -0.68 8.19
N ALA A 84 -13.68 0.49 8.56
CA ALA A 84 -15.07 0.62 9.01
C ALA A 84 -16.10 0.24 7.94
N TRP A 85 -15.76 0.34 6.65
CA TRP A 85 -16.62 -0.07 5.53
C TRP A 85 -16.31 -1.48 5.06
N ARG A 86 -15.03 -1.75 4.78
CA ARG A 86 -14.54 -3.06 4.34
C ARG A 86 -13.08 -3.22 4.76
N PRO A 87 -12.62 -4.44 5.12
CA PRO A 87 -11.22 -4.67 5.44
C PRO A 87 -10.29 -4.06 4.39
N CYS A 88 -9.40 -3.18 4.85
CA CYS A 88 -8.45 -2.47 4.01
C CYS A 88 -7.04 -2.69 4.55
N TYR A 89 -6.06 -2.80 3.65
CA TYR A 89 -4.65 -2.94 3.99
C TYR A 89 -3.84 -1.88 3.26
N LEU A 90 -2.83 -1.30 3.90
CA LEU A 90 -1.84 -0.48 3.22
C LEU A 90 -0.91 -1.40 2.41
N TRP A 91 -0.75 -1.13 1.12
CA TRP A 91 0.31 -1.75 0.34
C TRP A 91 1.67 -1.26 0.85
N TRP A 92 2.50 -2.20 1.28
CA TRP A 92 3.83 -1.90 1.76
C TRP A 92 4.81 -1.82 0.60
N PHE A 93 5.61 -0.76 0.58
CA PHE A 93 6.67 -0.62 -0.40
C PHE A 93 7.78 -1.65 -0.15
N GLN A 94 8.14 -2.36 -1.21
CA GLN A 94 9.34 -3.18 -1.28
C GLN A 94 10.10 -2.82 -2.55
N ASP A 95 11.42 -2.81 -2.46
CA ASP A 95 12.28 -2.54 -3.59
C ASP A 95 12.60 -3.84 -4.31
N GLU A 96 11.71 -4.20 -5.23
CA GLU A 96 11.72 -5.49 -5.94
C GLU A 96 12.81 -5.55 -7.03
N ALA A 97 13.47 -4.44 -7.34
CA ALA A 97 14.49 -4.36 -8.39
C ALA A 97 15.87 -4.86 -7.94
N GLY A 98 16.06 -5.11 -6.64
CA GLY A 98 17.32 -5.59 -6.08
C GLY A 98 17.65 -7.03 -6.52
N PRO A 99 18.94 -7.35 -6.76
CA PRO A 99 19.37 -8.66 -7.28
C PRO A 99 19.05 -9.84 -6.34
N ASP A 100 18.98 -9.58 -5.03
CA ASP A 100 18.67 -10.56 -3.99
C ASP A 100 17.31 -10.31 -3.34
N TRP A 101 16.40 -9.62 -4.03
CA TRP A 101 15.11 -9.32 -3.45
C TRP A 101 14.29 -10.59 -3.22
N THR A 102 13.75 -10.70 -2.02
CA THR A 102 12.72 -11.67 -1.66
C THR A 102 11.62 -10.94 -0.88
N PRO A 103 10.35 -11.32 -1.06
CA PRO A 103 9.26 -10.74 -0.28
C PRO A 103 9.49 -10.87 1.22
N ASP A 104 9.24 -9.80 1.97
CA ASP A 104 9.23 -9.89 3.43
C ASP A 104 8.17 -10.90 3.90
N THR A 105 8.56 -11.73 4.86
CA THR A 105 7.68 -12.73 5.48
C THR A 105 7.12 -12.26 6.83
N HIS A 106 7.58 -11.11 7.33
CA HIS A 106 7.20 -10.55 8.62
C HIS A 106 6.72 -9.11 8.46
N CYS A 107 5.74 -8.73 9.28
CA CYS A 107 5.19 -7.39 9.28
C CYS A 107 6.27 -6.36 9.69
N PRO A 108 6.50 -5.30 8.90
CA PRO A 108 7.51 -4.29 9.19
C PRO A 108 7.19 -3.45 10.44
N GLN A 109 5.92 -3.46 10.89
CA GLN A 109 5.51 -2.71 12.08
C GLN A 109 5.59 -3.52 13.38
N CYS A 110 5.22 -4.81 13.35
CA CYS A 110 5.08 -5.61 14.58
C CYS A 110 5.90 -6.90 14.58
N SER A 111 6.65 -7.15 13.50
CA SER A 111 7.52 -8.32 13.31
C SER A 111 6.83 -9.68 13.43
N ARG A 112 5.50 -9.74 13.42
CA ARG A 112 4.76 -11.01 13.33
C ARG A 112 4.80 -11.54 11.91
N ALA A 113 4.78 -12.86 11.75
CA ALA A 113 4.66 -13.49 10.43
C ALA A 113 3.42 -12.97 9.69
N LEU A 114 3.56 -12.74 8.39
CA LEU A 114 2.46 -12.37 7.51
C LEU A 114 1.66 -13.61 7.12
N GLU A 115 0.35 -13.44 6.99
CA GLU A 115 -0.56 -14.51 6.58
C GLU A 115 -0.89 -14.39 5.10
N LEU A 116 -0.66 -15.45 4.33
CA LEU A 116 -1.10 -15.55 2.95
C LEU A 116 -2.64 -15.56 2.89
N ARG A 117 -3.25 -14.52 2.30
CA ARG A 117 -4.72 -14.34 2.33
C ARG A 117 -5.36 -14.24 0.95
N PHE A 118 -4.68 -13.67 -0.03
CA PHE A 118 -5.23 -13.46 -1.36
C PHE A 118 -4.31 -14.10 -2.38
N SER A 119 -4.73 -15.18 -3.05
CA SER A 119 -3.91 -15.92 -4.03
C SER A 119 -4.71 -16.30 -5.27
N GLY A 120 -4.07 -16.36 -6.43
CA GLY A 120 -4.58 -17.07 -7.61
C GLY A 120 -5.67 -16.36 -8.44
N MET A 121 -6.08 -15.14 -8.09
CA MET A 121 -7.10 -14.37 -8.84
C MET A 121 -6.58 -13.04 -9.46
N ARG A 122 -5.29 -12.76 -9.32
CA ARG A 122 -4.66 -11.57 -9.90
C ARG A 122 -4.30 -11.81 -11.37
N PRO A 123 -4.46 -10.82 -12.27
CA PRO A 123 -4.27 -10.99 -13.72
C PRO A 123 -2.92 -11.56 -14.15
N ASN A 124 -1.85 -11.29 -13.38
CA ASN A 124 -0.49 -11.71 -13.69
C ASN A 124 0.01 -12.86 -12.79
N GLY A 125 -0.91 -13.54 -12.09
CA GLY A 125 -0.53 -14.31 -10.91
C GLY A 125 -0.09 -13.38 -9.77
N GLY A 126 0.38 -13.96 -8.67
CA GLY A 126 0.80 -13.24 -7.47
C GLY A 126 -0.20 -13.35 -6.33
N SER A 127 0.34 -13.26 -5.12
CA SER A 127 -0.42 -13.35 -3.89
C SER A 127 -0.17 -12.15 -2.99
N LEU A 128 -1.03 -11.99 -2.00
CA LEU A 128 -0.81 -11.05 -0.92
C LEU A 128 -0.75 -11.79 0.40
N SER A 129 0.32 -11.49 1.14
CA SER A 129 0.43 -11.80 2.54
C SER A 129 0.16 -10.54 3.37
N VAL A 130 -0.58 -10.67 4.46
CA VAL A 130 -1.07 -9.52 5.22
C VAL A 130 -0.80 -9.67 6.72
N CYS A 131 -0.73 -8.53 7.40
CA CYS A 131 -0.82 -8.45 8.84
C CYS A 131 -2.21 -7.93 9.22
N GLU A 132 -3.08 -8.80 9.75
CA GLU A 132 -4.42 -8.45 10.20
C GLU A 132 -4.41 -7.42 11.35
N THR A 133 -3.34 -7.40 12.16
CA THR A 133 -3.21 -6.45 13.28
C THR A 133 -2.78 -5.06 12.82
N CYS A 134 -1.80 -4.98 11.92
CA CYS A 134 -1.24 -3.70 11.47
C CYS A 134 -1.92 -3.16 10.20
N LEU A 135 -2.77 -3.96 9.57
CA LEU A 135 -3.44 -3.64 8.30
C LEU A 135 -2.44 -3.32 7.19
N ILE A 136 -1.41 -4.16 7.06
CA ILE A 136 -0.36 -4.06 6.04
C ILE A 136 -0.48 -5.25 5.10
N ALA A 137 -0.30 -5.03 3.79
CA ALA A 137 -0.23 -6.06 2.78
C ALA A 137 1.08 -5.96 2.00
N ILE A 138 1.67 -7.11 1.68
CA ILE A 138 2.90 -7.27 0.91
C ILE A 138 2.62 -8.25 -0.23
N ALA A 139 3.15 -7.95 -1.41
CA ALA A 139 3.15 -8.89 -2.53
C ALA A 139 4.08 -10.07 -2.23
N THR A 140 3.60 -11.29 -2.53
CA THR A 140 4.35 -12.54 -2.36
C THR A 140 4.16 -13.45 -3.54
#